data_AF-A0A067SRY8-F1
#
_entry.id   AF-A0A067SRY8-F1
#
_cell.length_a   1.000
_cell.length_b   1.000
_cell.length_c   1.000
_cell.angle_alpha   90.00
_cell.angle_beta   90.00
_cell.angle_gamma   90.00
#
_symmetry.space_group_name_H-M   'P 1'
#
loop_
_entity.id
_entity.type
_entity.pdbx_description
1 polymer ?
#
loop_
_entity_poly.entity_id
_entity_poly.type
_entity_poly.pdbx_seq_one_letter_code
_entity_poly.pdbx_strand_id
1 'polypeptide(L)'
;MDTSALSTIGLGTLTISASSALITGVYTIFRKQPQSGIIVGVAALNSGITAATFFTCREYVVSPALVHFAPWLQYARRRRELGIDLSTPTEPGSLLDLHTNKLLDSALSGAITGGMLRGIRSGRRAILPGMVMTGVACSFLQYGYNELSIMRLRYIAKLNEEDRAAVTVPSSKPRTAIPDRSEPSTTSPSAVQLFLSMIGVRPLSDEEYLAKMKRTRNAYLKRIAELELQKEEEKVLKELDKS
;
A
#
# COMPACT_ATOMS: atom_id res chain seq x y z
N MET A 1 17.43 17.37 -5.98
CA MET A 1 17.52 15.91 -5.77
C MET A 1 16.47 15.57 -4.75
N ASP A 2 15.49 14.75 -5.13
CA ASP A 2 14.37 14.43 -4.24
C ASP A 2 14.87 13.51 -3.13
N THR A 3 14.80 13.98 -1.88
CA THR A 3 15.16 13.18 -0.70
C THR A 3 14.31 11.92 -0.57
N SER A 4 13.10 11.92 -1.15
CA SER A 4 12.23 10.76 -1.27
C SER A 4 12.75 9.66 -2.18
N ALA A 5 13.67 9.96 -3.11
CA ALA A 5 14.25 8.95 -4.01
C ALA A 5 15.08 7.93 -3.21
N LEU A 6 15.95 8.43 -2.33
CA LEU A 6 16.83 7.58 -1.51
C LEU A 6 16.03 6.70 -0.55
N SER A 7 14.98 7.25 0.09
CA SER A 7 14.11 6.46 0.96
C SER A 7 13.34 5.39 0.19
N THR A 8 12.87 5.71 -1.02
CA THR A 8 12.17 4.75 -1.89
C THR A 8 13.10 3.62 -2.32
N ILE A 9 14.34 3.93 -2.71
CA ILE A 9 15.33 2.92 -3.09
C ILE A 9 15.68 2.03 -1.90
N GLY A 10 15.96 2.62 -0.74
CA GLY A 10 16.31 1.89 0.48
C GLY A 10 15.18 0.97 0.95
N LEU A 11 13.96 1.50 1.04
CA LEU A 11 12.78 0.73 1.47
C LEU A 11 12.42 -0.35 0.46
N GLY A 12 12.43 -0.03 -0.84
CA GLY A 12 12.17 -0.98 -1.91
C GLY A 12 13.18 -2.13 -1.92
N THR A 13 14.47 -1.82 -1.74
CA THR A 13 15.53 -2.82 -1.69
C THR A 13 15.38 -3.74 -0.47
N LEU A 14 15.13 -3.15 0.70
CA LEU A 14 14.98 -3.90 1.94
C LEU A 14 13.77 -4.85 1.88
N THR A 15 12.63 -4.35 1.39
CA THR A 15 11.39 -5.15 1.28
C THR A 15 11.57 -6.33 0.33
N ILE A 16 12.12 -6.13 -0.87
CA ILE A 16 12.35 -7.22 -1.82
C ILE A 16 13.35 -8.24 -1.28
N SER A 17 14.44 -7.79 -0.64
CA SER A 17 15.44 -8.68 -0.05
C SER A 17 14.83 -9.54 1.07
N ALA A 18 14.04 -8.93 1.95
CA ALA A 18 13.36 -9.61 3.04
C ALA A 18 12.31 -10.60 2.53
N SER A 19 11.50 -10.22 1.55
CA SER A 19 10.52 -11.11 0.91
C SER A 19 11.20 -12.29 0.23
N SER A 20 12.31 -12.06 -0.48
CA SER A 20 13.09 -13.15 -1.09
C SER A 20 13.65 -14.10 -0.04
N ALA A 21 14.25 -13.58 1.04
CA ALA A 21 14.74 -14.39 2.16
C ALA A 21 13.62 -15.24 2.76
N LEU A 22 12.45 -14.66 2.99
CA LEU A 22 11.30 -15.36 3.55
C LEU A 22 10.83 -16.50 2.63
N ILE A 23 10.61 -16.22 1.35
CA ILE A 23 10.14 -17.21 0.38
C ILE A 23 11.16 -18.35 0.24
N THR A 24 12.44 -18.02 0.10
CA THR A 24 13.52 -19.02 0.04
C THR A 24 13.61 -19.81 1.35
N GLY A 25 13.45 -19.17 2.50
CA GLY A 25 13.47 -19.81 3.82
C GLY A 25 12.37 -20.86 3.94
N VAL A 26 11.13 -20.46 3.65
CA VAL A 26 9.98 -21.37 3.62
C VAL A 26 10.23 -22.53 2.66
N TYR A 27 10.71 -22.26 1.44
CA TYR A 27 11.02 -23.29 0.45
C TYR A 27 12.09 -24.30 0.94
N THR A 28 13.19 -23.81 1.54
CA THR A 28 14.26 -24.68 2.04
C THR A 28 13.83 -25.56 3.22
N ILE A 29 12.94 -25.06 4.08
CA ILE A 29 12.33 -25.83 5.18
C ILE A 29 11.49 -26.97 4.60
N PHE A 30 10.61 -26.68 3.63
CA PHE A 30 9.79 -27.71 2.98
C PHE A 30 10.63 -28.76 2.23
N ARG A 31 11.78 -28.36 1.68
CA ARG A 31 12.70 -29.26 0.97
C ARG A 31 13.73 -29.94 1.88
N LYS A 32 13.72 -29.70 3.19
CA LYS A 32 14.68 -30.25 4.18
C LYS A 32 16.15 -30.10 3.76
N GLN A 33 16.52 -28.94 3.22
CA GLN A 33 17.89 -28.68 2.78
C GLN A 33 18.82 -28.46 3.98
N PRO A 34 19.99 -29.13 4.05
CA PRO A 34 20.89 -29.06 5.21
C PRO A 34 21.57 -27.69 5.40
N GLN A 35 21.60 -26.85 4.37
CA GLN A 35 22.27 -25.54 4.36
C GLN A 35 21.27 -24.38 4.13
N SER A 36 20.11 -24.41 4.79
CA SER A 36 19.04 -23.41 4.61
C SER A 36 19.53 -21.97 4.83
N GLY A 37 20.30 -21.70 5.89
CA GLY A 37 20.76 -20.36 6.23
C GLY A 37 21.62 -19.70 5.15
N ILE A 38 22.57 -20.44 4.56
CA ILE A 38 23.46 -19.91 3.51
C ILE A 38 22.65 -19.63 2.24
N ILE A 39 21.76 -20.54 1.85
CA ILE A 39 20.92 -20.37 0.65
C ILE A 39 20.02 -19.14 0.79
N VAL A 40 19.39 -18.96 1.96
CA VAL A 40 18.56 -17.79 2.27
C VAL A 40 19.36 -16.50 2.22
N GLY A 41 20.54 -16.48 2.83
CA GLY A 41 21.43 -15.30 2.85
C GLY A 41 21.89 -14.90 1.44
N VAL A 42 22.31 -15.86 0.62
CA VAL A 42 22.71 -15.61 -0.77
C VAL A 42 21.52 -15.14 -1.61
N ALA A 43 20.33 -15.71 -1.41
CA ALA A 43 19.12 -15.25 -2.09
C ALA A 43 18.75 -13.81 -1.72
N ALA A 44 18.81 -13.46 -0.43
CA ALA A 44 18.56 -12.10 0.06
C ALA A 44 19.57 -11.10 -0.51
N LEU A 45 20.85 -11.44 -0.53
CA LEU A 45 21.89 -10.56 -1.07
C LEU A 45 21.72 -10.35 -2.59
N ASN A 46 21.51 -11.43 -3.34
CA ASN A 46 21.33 -11.35 -4.80
C ASN A 46 20.07 -10.57 -5.18
N SER A 47 18.97 -10.78 -4.46
CA SER A 47 17.72 -10.03 -4.67
C SER A 47 17.88 -8.56 -4.26
N GLY A 48 18.63 -8.27 -3.18
CA GLY A 48 18.94 -6.90 -2.76
C GLY A 48 19.76 -6.13 -3.79
N ILE A 49 20.84 -6.71 -4.33
CA ILE A 49 21.62 -6.07 -5.40
C ILE A 49 20.75 -5.82 -6.64
N THR A 50 19.92 -6.80 -7.00
CA THR A 50 19.00 -6.68 -8.13
C THR A 50 17.97 -5.57 -7.92
N ALA A 51 17.35 -5.51 -6.73
CA ALA A 51 16.37 -4.50 -6.36
C ALA A 51 17.00 -3.10 -6.29
N ALA A 52 18.18 -2.97 -5.68
CA ALA A 52 18.90 -1.70 -5.63
C ALA A 52 19.21 -1.17 -7.02
N THR A 53 19.66 -2.04 -7.93
CA THR A 53 19.92 -1.69 -9.34
C THR A 53 18.62 -1.24 -10.03
N PHE A 54 17.55 -2.00 -9.85
CA PHE A 54 16.23 -1.68 -10.42
C PHE A 54 15.70 -0.33 -9.93
N PHE A 55 15.66 -0.09 -8.62
CA PHE A 55 15.10 1.14 -8.06
C PHE A 55 15.98 2.36 -8.36
N THR A 56 17.31 2.19 -8.37
CA THR A 56 18.24 3.26 -8.77
C THR A 56 18.03 3.63 -10.24
N CYS A 57 17.97 2.64 -11.13
CA CYS A 57 17.72 2.88 -12.54
C CYS A 57 16.34 3.53 -12.76
N ARG A 58 15.31 3.05 -12.07
CA ARG A 58 13.96 3.61 -12.14
C ARG A 58 13.95 5.07 -11.72
N GLU A 59 14.53 5.41 -10.58
CA GLU A 59 14.36 6.74 -9.98
C GLU A 59 15.32 7.79 -10.56
N TYR A 60 16.53 7.40 -10.95
CA TYR A 60 17.53 8.35 -11.44
C TYR A 60 17.68 8.40 -12.96
N VAL A 61 17.28 7.35 -13.68
CA VAL A 61 17.45 7.29 -15.14
C VAL A 61 16.09 7.35 -15.83
N VAL A 62 15.21 6.41 -15.50
CA VAL A 62 13.96 6.22 -16.24
C VAL A 62 12.91 7.28 -15.88
N SER A 63 12.65 7.50 -14.59
CA SER A 63 11.66 8.47 -14.12
C SER A 63 11.95 9.88 -14.66
N PRO A 64 13.17 10.45 -14.52
CA PRO A 64 13.45 11.79 -15.04
C PRO A 64 13.38 11.84 -16.57
N ALA A 65 13.89 10.82 -17.27
CA ALA A 65 13.83 10.78 -18.74
C ALA A 65 12.38 10.79 -19.24
N LEU A 66 11.50 9.98 -18.63
CA LEU A 66 10.09 9.95 -19.03
C LEU A 66 9.35 11.24 -18.66
N VAL A 67 9.69 11.86 -17.53
CA VAL A 67 9.17 13.19 -17.17
C VAL A 67 9.56 14.24 -18.21
N HIS A 68 10.76 14.19 -18.79
CA HIS A 68 11.19 15.16 -19.79
C HIS A 68 10.67 14.85 -21.21
N PHE A 69 10.63 13.59 -21.62
CA PHE A 69 10.36 13.22 -23.02
C PHE A 69 8.93 12.73 -23.29
N ALA A 70 8.21 12.20 -22.29
CA ALA A 70 6.90 11.61 -22.54
C ALA A 70 5.77 12.66 -22.46
N PRO A 71 4.92 12.78 -23.49
CA PRO A 71 3.80 13.72 -23.50
C PRO A 71 2.57 13.26 -22.69
N TRP A 72 2.64 12.11 -22.02
CA TRP A 72 1.50 11.54 -21.28
C TRP A 72 1.04 12.38 -20.09
N LEU A 73 -0.27 12.33 -19.81
CA LEU A 73 -0.93 13.05 -18.71
C LEU A 73 -0.30 12.78 -17.33
N GLN A 74 0.08 11.53 -17.03
CA GLN A 74 0.74 11.19 -15.77
C GLN A 74 2.05 11.95 -15.55
N TYR A 75 2.85 12.13 -16.62
CA TYR A 75 4.12 12.84 -16.54
C TYR A 75 3.93 14.34 -16.60
N ALA A 76 2.88 14.82 -17.28
CA ALA A 76 2.48 16.21 -17.23
C ALA A 76 2.14 16.65 -15.78
N ARG A 77 1.41 15.82 -15.03
CA ARG A 77 1.15 16.10 -13.60
C ARG A 77 2.45 16.17 -12.80
N ARG A 78 3.37 15.23 -13.01
CA ARG A 78 4.66 15.20 -12.31
C ARG A 78 5.55 16.40 -12.66
N ARG A 79 5.53 16.86 -13.92
CA ARG A 79 6.20 18.11 -14.34
C ARG A 79 5.64 19.33 -13.60
N ARG A 80 4.33 19.40 -13.38
CA ARG A 80 3.69 20.47 -12.59
C ARG A 80 4.06 20.40 -11.11
N GLU A 81 4.08 19.22 -10.51
CA GLU A 81 4.53 19.02 -9.12
C GLU A 81 5.97 19.49 -8.92
N LEU A 82 6.82 19.34 -9.95
CA LEU A 82 8.19 19.83 -9.98
C LEU A 82 8.32 21.32 -10.38
N GLY A 83 7.21 22.00 -10.68
CA GLY A 83 7.20 23.42 -11.08
C GLY A 83 7.77 23.69 -12.48
N ILE A 84 7.89 22.67 -13.33
CA ILE A 84 8.45 22.79 -14.69
C ILE A 84 7.43 23.36 -15.67
N ASP A 85 6.13 23.13 -15.44
CA ASP A 85 5.05 23.55 -16.33
C ASP A 85 3.94 24.24 -15.52
N LEU A 86 3.62 25.50 -15.87
CA LEU A 86 2.64 26.36 -15.20
C LEU A 86 1.33 26.48 -16.01
N SER A 87 1.25 25.90 -17.21
CA SER A 87 0.37 26.41 -18.26
C SER A 87 -0.98 25.73 -18.40
N THR A 88 -1.32 24.70 -17.62
CA THR A 88 -2.58 23.95 -17.83
C THR A 88 -3.34 23.59 -16.55
N PRO A 89 -4.66 23.88 -16.47
CA PRO A 89 -5.49 23.55 -15.32
C PRO A 89 -5.58 22.04 -15.07
N THR A 90 -5.83 21.70 -13.81
CA THR A 90 -5.86 20.33 -13.29
C THR A 90 -7.19 19.67 -13.61
N GLU A 91 -7.24 18.92 -14.71
CA GLU A 91 -8.31 17.96 -14.95
C GLU A 91 -8.25 16.84 -13.90
N PRO A 92 -9.38 16.43 -13.29
CA PRO A 92 -9.42 15.31 -12.36
C PRO A 92 -8.92 14.04 -13.06
N GLY A 93 -7.99 13.34 -12.42
CA GLY A 93 -7.38 12.14 -13.01
C GLY A 93 -8.43 11.10 -13.38
N SER A 94 -8.45 10.69 -14.64
CA SER A 94 -9.26 9.57 -15.10
C SER A 94 -8.86 8.30 -14.33
N LEU A 95 -9.84 7.46 -13.97
CA LEU A 95 -9.57 6.16 -13.32
C LEU A 95 -8.60 5.31 -14.15
N LEU A 96 -8.60 5.46 -15.47
CA LEU A 96 -7.67 4.76 -16.35
C LEU A 96 -6.20 5.13 -16.07
N ASP A 97 -5.94 6.40 -15.71
CA ASP A 97 -4.61 6.90 -15.36
C ASP A 97 -4.07 6.25 -14.07
N LEU A 98 -4.97 5.91 -13.14
CA LEU A 98 -4.66 5.16 -11.92
C LEU A 98 -4.20 3.72 -12.21
N HIS A 99 -4.81 3.04 -13.19
CA HIS A 99 -4.42 1.68 -13.58
C HIS A 99 -3.02 1.67 -14.23
N THR A 100 -2.69 2.69 -15.02
CA THR A 100 -1.42 2.74 -15.76
C THR A 100 -0.27 3.42 -15.02
N ASN A 101 -0.51 3.93 -13.82
CA ASN A 101 0.45 4.73 -13.08
C ASN A 101 1.79 4.00 -12.86
N LYS A 102 2.87 4.59 -13.36
CA LYS A 102 4.26 4.08 -13.30
C LYS A 102 4.50 2.70 -13.92
N LEU A 103 3.57 2.16 -14.72
CA LEU A 103 3.76 0.87 -15.41
C LEU A 103 4.99 0.93 -16.32
N LEU A 104 5.07 1.98 -17.13
CA LEU A 104 6.14 2.14 -18.12
C LEU A 104 7.50 2.37 -17.44
N ASP A 105 7.54 3.13 -16.34
CA ASP A 105 8.75 3.32 -15.53
C ASP A 105 9.30 1.96 -15.06
N SER A 106 8.42 1.12 -14.49
CA SER A 106 8.78 -0.21 -14.00
C SER A 106 9.17 -1.18 -15.12
N ALA A 107 8.48 -1.12 -16.25
CA ALA A 107 8.78 -1.95 -17.41
C ALA A 107 10.17 -1.64 -17.96
N LEU A 108 10.48 -0.36 -18.16
CA LEU A 108 11.74 0.08 -18.75
C LEU A 108 12.91 -0.11 -17.77
N SER A 109 12.75 0.23 -16.49
CA SER A 109 13.78 -0.01 -15.48
C SER A 109 14.02 -1.51 -15.26
N GLY A 110 12.96 -2.32 -15.33
CA GLY A 110 13.02 -3.78 -15.29
C GLY A 110 13.83 -4.31 -16.46
N ALA A 111 13.48 -3.90 -17.68
CA ALA A 111 14.19 -4.30 -18.89
C ALA A 111 15.67 -3.94 -18.85
N ILE A 112 16.03 -2.70 -18.49
CA ILE A 112 17.43 -2.28 -18.39
C ILE A 112 18.18 -3.13 -17.35
N THR A 113 17.58 -3.31 -16.17
CA THR A 113 18.20 -4.07 -15.08
C THR A 113 18.39 -5.53 -15.44
N GLY A 114 17.37 -6.19 -15.99
CA GLY A 114 17.47 -7.58 -16.40
C GLY A 114 18.41 -7.80 -17.57
N GLY A 115 18.40 -6.90 -18.56
CA GLY A 115 19.36 -6.92 -19.65
C GLY A 115 20.80 -6.80 -19.16
N MET A 116 21.07 -5.86 -18.26
CA MET A 116 22.38 -5.63 -17.67
C MET A 116 22.84 -6.84 -16.85
N LEU A 117 22.04 -7.31 -15.89
CA LEU A 117 22.42 -8.44 -15.02
C LEU A 117 22.58 -9.74 -15.81
N ARG A 118 21.67 -10.03 -16.75
CA ARG A 118 21.75 -11.22 -17.61
C ARG A 118 22.94 -11.12 -18.58
N GLY A 119 23.23 -9.92 -19.09
CA GLY A 119 24.38 -9.64 -19.96
C GLY A 119 25.72 -9.87 -19.28
N ILE A 120 25.87 -9.41 -18.02
CA ILE A 120 27.08 -9.61 -17.23
C ILE A 120 27.29 -11.11 -16.91
N ARG A 121 26.22 -11.83 -16.56
CA ARG A 121 26.32 -13.25 -16.16
C ARG A 121 26.42 -14.22 -17.33
N SER A 122 25.73 -13.96 -18.45
CA SER A 122 25.52 -14.92 -19.54
C SER A 122 25.94 -14.41 -20.91
N GLY A 123 26.56 -13.22 -20.98
CA GLY A 123 27.08 -12.63 -22.20
C GLY A 123 26.05 -11.87 -23.04
N ARG A 124 26.52 -11.24 -24.12
CA ARG A 124 25.75 -10.30 -24.94
C ARG A 124 24.46 -10.90 -25.54
N ARG A 125 24.48 -12.18 -25.93
CA ARG A 125 23.31 -12.88 -26.50
C ARG A 125 22.15 -13.01 -25.50
N ALA A 126 22.43 -12.94 -24.19
CA ALA A 126 21.42 -13.06 -23.16
C ALA A 126 20.78 -11.72 -22.75
N ILE A 127 21.30 -10.58 -23.25
CA ILE A 127 20.78 -9.25 -22.89
C ILE A 127 19.31 -9.13 -23.31
N LEU A 128 19.00 -9.35 -24.60
CA LEU A 128 17.66 -9.17 -25.14
C LEU A 128 16.58 -10.03 -24.44
N PRO A 129 16.74 -11.36 -24.26
CA PRO A 129 15.76 -12.13 -23.53
C PRO A 129 15.66 -11.72 -22.05
N GLY A 130 16.78 -11.29 -21.44
CA GLY A 130 16.80 -10.72 -20.09
C GLY A 130 15.96 -9.45 -19.98
N MET A 131 16.10 -8.53 -20.94
CA MET A 131 15.32 -7.29 -21.01
C MET A 131 13.83 -7.57 -21.12
N VAL A 132 13.43 -8.42 -22.07
CA VAL A 132 12.01 -8.71 -22.33
C VAL A 132 11.37 -9.39 -21.12
N MET A 133 12.00 -10.45 -20.59
CA MET A 133 11.44 -11.23 -19.48
C MET A 133 11.25 -10.35 -18.23
N THR A 134 12.27 -9.59 -17.86
CA THR A 134 12.21 -8.75 -16.65
C THR A 134 11.31 -7.54 -16.81
N GLY A 135 11.30 -6.89 -17.99
CA GLY A 135 10.38 -5.79 -18.26
C GLY A 135 8.91 -6.22 -18.19
N VAL A 136 8.58 -7.37 -18.77
CA VAL A 136 7.23 -7.96 -18.70
C VAL A 136 6.86 -8.33 -17.26
N ALA A 137 7.75 -9.01 -16.54
CA ALA A 137 7.52 -9.38 -15.14
C ALA A 137 7.29 -8.14 -14.25
N CYS A 138 8.12 -7.10 -14.40
CA CYS A 138 7.97 -5.85 -13.67
C CYS A 138 6.68 -5.11 -14.03
N SER A 139 6.23 -5.18 -15.29
CA SER A 139 4.95 -4.61 -15.72
C SER A 139 3.77 -5.29 -15.03
N PHE A 140 3.76 -6.63 -14.99
CA PHE A 140 2.71 -7.39 -14.31
C PHE A 140 2.69 -7.12 -12.79
N LEU A 141 3.86 -7.07 -12.16
CA LEU A 141 3.96 -6.76 -10.73
C LEU A 141 3.43 -5.35 -10.42
N GLN A 142 3.80 -4.36 -11.24
CA GLN A 142 3.32 -2.99 -11.07
C GLN A 142 1.82 -2.88 -11.35
N TYR A 143 1.30 -3.62 -12.33
CA TYR A 143 -0.13 -3.71 -12.61
C TYR A 143 -0.90 -4.28 -11.42
N GLY A 144 -0.45 -5.40 -10.87
CA GLY A 144 -1.05 -6.01 -9.68
C GLY A 144 -1.05 -5.08 -8.47
N TYR A 145 0.03 -4.32 -8.26
CA TYR A 145 0.09 -3.32 -7.21
C TYR A 145 -0.93 -2.18 -7.41
N ASN A 146 -1.10 -1.73 -8.65
CA ASN A 146 -2.06 -0.68 -8.99
C ASN A 146 -3.51 -1.16 -8.75
N GLU A 147 -3.85 -2.38 -9.18
CA GLU A 147 -5.15 -3.00 -8.90
C GLU A 147 -5.43 -3.12 -7.40
N LEU A 148 -4.47 -3.62 -6.62
CA LEU A 148 -4.61 -3.72 -5.16
C LEU A 148 -4.83 -2.34 -4.51
N SER A 149 -4.15 -1.31 -5.02
CA SER A 149 -4.30 0.06 -4.54
C SER A 149 -5.70 0.62 -4.85
N ILE A 150 -6.23 0.34 -6.05
CA ILE A 150 -7.60 0.73 -6.43
C ILE A 150 -8.63 -0.03 -5.59
N MET A 151 -8.44 -1.33 -5.36
CA MET A 151 -9.31 -2.11 -4.47
C MET A 151 -9.33 -1.53 -3.06
N ARG A 152 -8.16 -1.17 -2.52
CA ARG A 152 -8.05 -0.50 -1.21
C ARG A 152 -8.79 0.84 -1.19
N LEU A 153 -8.63 1.66 -2.23
CA LEU A 153 -9.31 2.95 -2.32
C LEU A 153 -10.84 2.78 -2.38
N ARG A 154 -11.34 1.81 -3.15
CA ARG A 154 -12.77 1.47 -3.19
C ARG A 154 -13.27 0.99 -1.83
N TYR A 155 -12.49 0.17 -1.14
CA TYR A 155 -12.84 -0.31 0.20
C TYR A 155 -12.95 0.84 1.21
N ILE A 156 -11.97 1.77 1.23
CA ILE A 156 -12.00 2.96 2.10
C ILE A 156 -13.15 3.89 1.73
N ALA A 157 -13.41 4.09 0.44
CA ALA A 157 -14.53 4.92 -0.01
C ALA A 157 -15.87 4.38 0.49
N LYS A 158 -16.06 3.05 0.43
CA LYS A 158 -17.26 2.39 0.93
C LYS A 158 -17.43 2.55 2.44
N LEU A 159 -16.36 2.36 3.22
CA LEU A 159 -16.37 2.58 4.67
C LEU A 159 -16.77 4.02 5.02
N ASN A 160 -16.22 5.01 4.31
CA ASN A 160 -16.55 6.41 4.54
C ASN A 160 -18.02 6.75 4.18
N GLU A 161 -18.59 6.07 3.19
CA GLU A 161 -20.00 6.24 2.83
C GLU A 161 -20.94 5.64 3.89
N GLU A 162 -20.60 4.45 4.40
CA GLU A 162 -21.32 3.80 5.51
C GLU A 162 -21.27 4.66 6.79
N ASP A 163 -20.10 5.22 7.13
CA ASP A 163 -19.94 6.13 8.27
C ASP A 163 -20.76 7.42 8.09
N ARG A 164 -20.78 7.99 6.88
CA ARG A 164 -21.61 9.18 6.57
C ARG A 164 -23.10 8.87 6.66
N ALA A 165 -23.54 7.71 6.19
CA ALA A 165 -24.92 7.27 6.30
C ALA A 165 -25.33 7.08 7.76
N ALA A 166 -24.44 6.55 8.61
CA ALA A 166 -24.69 6.37 10.04
C ALA A 166 -24.74 7.69 10.84
N VAL A 167 -24.01 8.73 10.40
CA VAL A 167 -23.98 10.06 11.04
C VAL A 167 -25.12 10.97 10.56
N THR A 168 -25.88 10.56 9.53
CA THR A 168 -27.07 11.30 9.12
C THR A 168 -28.16 11.12 10.18
N VAL A 169 -28.16 12.01 11.17
CA VAL A 169 -29.19 12.15 12.22
C VAL A 169 -30.57 12.04 11.58
N PRO A 170 -31.52 11.27 12.16
CA PRO A 170 -32.89 11.21 11.64
C PRO A 170 -33.49 12.61 11.73
N SER A 171 -33.43 13.35 10.63
CA SER A 171 -34.27 14.52 10.43
C SER A 171 -35.70 14.00 10.46
N SER A 172 -36.40 14.37 11.52
CA SER A 172 -37.78 14.00 11.81
C SER A 172 -38.70 14.41 10.67
N LYS A 173 -38.84 13.55 9.66
CA LYS A 173 -39.99 13.59 8.75
C LYS A 173 -41.15 12.84 9.39
N PRO A 174 -42.38 13.39 9.37
CA PRO A 174 -43.50 12.83 10.11
C PRO A 174 -43.89 11.44 9.61
N ARG A 175 -44.12 10.58 10.59
CA ARG A 175 -44.54 9.19 10.55
C ARG A 175 -45.92 9.05 9.90
N THR A 176 -46.01 8.30 8.81
CA THR A 176 -47.24 7.62 8.39
C THR A 176 -46.98 6.12 8.21
N ALA A 177 -47.57 5.37 9.16
CA ALA A 177 -47.93 3.95 9.25
C ALA A 177 -47.37 2.87 8.27
N ILE A 178 -46.46 2.00 8.76
CA ILE A 178 -46.51 0.51 9.03
C ILE A 178 -47.34 -0.39 8.07
N PRO A 179 -47.09 -1.74 7.90
CA PRO A 179 -45.91 -2.53 7.45
C PRO A 179 -46.26 -3.66 6.41
N ASP A 180 -45.28 -4.32 5.76
CA ASP A 180 -45.23 -5.81 5.75
C ASP A 180 -43.89 -6.41 5.21
N ARG A 181 -43.32 -7.31 6.03
CA ARG A 181 -42.69 -8.64 5.81
C ARG A 181 -41.81 -9.01 4.58
N SER A 182 -40.83 -9.90 4.87
CA SER A 182 -39.89 -10.71 4.04
C SER A 182 -38.54 -10.05 3.70
N GLU A 183 -37.34 -10.63 3.81
CA GLU A 183 -36.77 -11.93 4.24
C GLU A 183 -35.24 -11.69 4.43
N PRO A 184 -34.49 -12.53 5.18
CA PRO A 184 -33.05 -12.36 5.34
C PRO A 184 -32.31 -12.85 4.08
N SER A 185 -31.78 -11.91 3.28
CA SER A 185 -30.94 -12.22 2.12
C SER A 185 -29.63 -12.89 2.55
N THR A 186 -29.54 -14.20 2.30
CA THR A 186 -28.32 -15.01 2.34
C THR A 186 -27.32 -14.48 1.32
N THR A 187 -26.48 -13.54 1.75
CA THR A 187 -25.41 -12.99 0.92
C THR A 187 -24.31 -14.05 0.84
N SER A 188 -24.15 -14.67 -0.33
CA SER A 188 -23.08 -15.62 -0.61
C SER A 188 -21.72 -15.03 -0.18
N PRO A 189 -20.89 -15.75 0.58
CA PRO A 189 -19.65 -15.22 1.10
C PRO A 189 -18.74 -14.81 -0.05
N SER A 190 -18.30 -13.56 -0.04
CA SER A 190 -17.32 -13.02 -0.99
C SER A 190 -16.06 -13.89 -0.97
N ALA A 191 -15.41 -14.09 -2.12
CA ALA A 191 -14.16 -14.86 -2.23
C ALA A 191 -13.07 -14.38 -1.23
N VAL A 192 -13.13 -13.11 -0.85
CA VAL A 192 -12.26 -12.51 0.18
C VAL A 192 -12.56 -13.07 1.58
N GLN A 193 -13.83 -13.32 1.94
CA GLN A 193 -14.20 -13.95 3.21
C GLN A 193 -13.73 -15.40 3.28
N LEU A 194 -13.81 -16.14 2.17
CA LEU A 194 -13.27 -17.51 2.09
C LEU A 194 -11.76 -17.50 2.31
N PHE A 195 -11.02 -16.59 1.68
CA PHE A 195 -9.58 -16.46 1.88
C PHE A 195 -9.21 -16.03 3.30
N LEU A 196 -9.90 -15.04 3.88
CA LEU A 196 -9.68 -14.60 5.26
C LEU A 196 -9.98 -15.71 6.28
N SER A 197 -11.02 -16.52 6.03
CA SER A 197 -11.34 -17.68 6.86
C SER A 197 -10.26 -18.76 6.81
N MET A 198 -9.59 -18.93 5.66
CA MET A 198 -8.47 -19.87 5.50
C MET A 198 -7.21 -19.44 6.27
N ILE A 199 -7.02 -18.14 6.48
CA ILE A 199 -5.92 -17.58 7.29
C ILE A 199 -6.30 -17.52 8.80
N GLY A 200 -7.49 -18.00 9.17
CA GLY A 200 -7.96 -18.01 10.55
C GLY A 200 -8.45 -16.65 11.06
N VAL A 201 -8.61 -15.67 10.17
CA VAL A 201 -9.20 -14.37 10.51
C VAL A 201 -10.72 -14.53 10.50
N ARG A 202 -11.30 -14.73 11.69
CA ARG A 202 -12.76 -14.78 11.85
C ARG A 202 -13.32 -13.35 11.77
N PRO A 203 -14.39 -13.10 10.99
CA PRO A 203 -15.12 -11.85 11.10
C PRO A 203 -15.66 -11.73 12.54
N LEU A 204 -15.40 -10.59 13.20
CA LEU A 204 -16.01 -10.30 14.49
C LEU A 204 -17.52 -10.19 14.30
N SER A 205 -18.30 -10.80 15.17
CA SER A 205 -19.75 -10.59 15.16
C SER A 205 -20.07 -9.14 15.56
N ASP A 206 -21.19 -8.61 15.10
CA ASP A 206 -21.62 -7.25 15.44
C ASP A 206 -21.71 -7.04 16.96
N GLU A 207 -22.09 -8.08 17.70
CA GLU A 207 -22.13 -8.06 19.17
C GLU A 207 -20.73 -7.97 19.78
N GLU A 208 -19.77 -8.75 19.28
CA GLU A 208 -18.38 -8.70 19.73
C GLU A 208 -17.73 -7.36 19.36
N TYR A 209 -18.06 -6.81 18.20
CA TYR A 209 -17.60 -5.50 17.77
C TYR A 209 -18.15 -4.39 18.68
N LEU A 210 -19.46 -4.41 18.99
CA LEU A 210 -20.08 -3.48 19.92
C LEU A 210 -19.50 -3.61 21.33
N ALA A 211 -19.25 -4.83 21.80
CA ALA A 211 -18.61 -5.06 23.10
C ALA A 211 -17.18 -4.49 23.12
N LYS A 212 -16.41 -4.67 22.04
CA LYS A 212 -15.07 -4.11 21.89
C LYS A 212 -15.11 -2.58 21.87
N MET A 213 -16.02 -1.97 21.10
CA MET A 213 -16.22 -0.52 21.05
C MET A 213 -16.60 0.07 22.42
N LYS A 214 -17.48 -0.60 23.17
CA LYS A 214 -17.84 -0.19 24.55
C LYS A 214 -16.63 -0.26 25.49
N ARG A 215 -15.82 -1.32 25.41
CA ARG A 215 -14.57 -1.44 26.21
C ARG A 215 -13.59 -0.32 25.88
N THR A 216 -13.38 -0.05 24.59
CA THR A 216 -12.50 1.03 24.13
C THR A 216 -12.99 2.40 24.59
N ARG A 217 -14.30 2.67 24.47
CA ARG A 217 -14.92 3.90 24.99
C ARG A 217 -14.69 4.07 26.49
N ASN A 218 -14.93 3.02 27.27
CA ASN A 218 -14.75 3.07 28.72
C ASN A 218 -13.29 3.28 29.13
N ALA A 219 -12.34 2.67 28.39
CA ALA A 219 -10.92 2.90 28.62
C ALA A 219 -10.53 4.36 28.36
N TYR A 220 -11.04 4.97 27.28
CA TYR A 220 -10.80 6.39 26.99
C TYR A 220 -11.46 7.32 28.02
N LEU A 221 -12.70 7.04 28.43
CA LEU A 221 -13.36 7.84 29.47
C LEU A 221 -12.59 7.80 30.80
N LYS A 222 -12.07 6.62 31.18
CA LYS A 222 -11.21 6.50 32.36
C LYS A 222 -9.95 7.34 32.21
N ARG A 223 -9.31 7.32 31.03
CA ARG A 223 -8.10 8.10 30.77
C ARG A 223 -8.36 9.61 30.80
N ILE A 224 -9.52 10.05 30.32
CA ILE A 224 -9.93 11.46 30.36
C ILE A 224 -10.11 11.90 31.81
N ALA A 225 -10.82 11.12 32.63
CA ALA A 225 -11.02 11.43 34.05
C ALA A 225 -9.69 11.52 34.83
N GLU A 226 -8.73 10.63 34.55
CA GLU A 226 -7.39 10.71 35.14
C GLU A 226 -6.65 12.01 34.77
N LEU A 227 -6.75 12.44 33.50
CA LEU A 227 -6.12 13.66 33.02
C LEU A 227 -6.79 14.93 33.57
N GLU A 228 -8.11 14.91 33.77
CA GLU A 228 -8.85 16.02 34.39
C GLU A 228 -8.43 16.23 35.84
N LEU A 229 -8.26 15.14 36.60
CA LEU A 229 -7.82 15.19 38.00
C LEU A 229 -6.38 15.74 38.11
N GLN A 230 -5.45 15.26 37.27
CA GLN A 230 -4.08 15.80 37.21
C GLN A 230 -4.05 17.30 36.91
N LYS A 231 -4.95 17.76 36.03
CA LYS A 231 -5.04 19.17 35.66
C LYS A 231 -5.61 20.03 36.78
N GLU A 232 -6.49 19.49 37.63
CA GLU A 232 -6.97 20.18 38.82
C GLU A 232 -5.89 20.27 39.90
N GLU A 233 -5.16 19.18 40.17
CA GLU A 233 -4.02 19.18 41.11
C GLU A 233 -2.94 20.19 40.71
N GLU A 234 -2.58 20.25 39.42
CA GLU A 234 -1.60 21.21 38.91
C GLU A 234 -2.07 22.67 39.05
N LYS A 235 -3.38 22.93 38.90
CA LYS A 235 -3.95 24.26 39.12
C LYS A 235 -3.86 24.68 40.58
N VAL A 236 -4.23 23.79 41.50
CA VAL A 236 -4.16 24.05 42.95
C VAL A 236 -2.72 24.33 43.38
N LEU A 237 -1.76 23.54 42.89
CA LEU A 237 -0.34 23.75 43.19
C LEU A 237 0.15 25.13 42.71
N LYS A 238 -0.25 25.54 41.49
CA LYS A 238 0.08 26.85 40.92
C LYS A 238 -0.56 28.02 41.66
N GLU A 239 -1.72 27.83 42.29
CA GLU A 239 -2.36 28.84 43.13
C GLU A 239 -1.65 28.98 44.48
N LEU A 240 -1.18 27.88 45.06
CA LEU A 240 -0.38 27.87 46.29
C LEU A 240 0.98 28.56 46.11
N ASP A 241 1.67 28.32 45.00
CA ASP A 241 2.98 28.95 44.71
C ASP A 241 2.89 30.48 44.47
N LYS A 242 1.68 31.01 44.25
CA LYS A 242 1.44 32.45 44.04
C LYS A 242 1.07 33.20 45.31
N SER A 243 0.71 32.49 46.39
CA SER A 243 0.35 33.08 47.69
C SER A 243 1.54 33.21 48.61
#